data_AF-A0A3D1BJ64-F1
#
_entry.id   AF-A0A3D1BJ64-F1
#
_cell.length_a   1.000
_cell.length_b   1.000
_cell.length_c   1.000
_cell.angle_alpha   90.00
_cell.angle_beta   90.00
_cell.angle_gamma   90.00
#
_symmetry.space_group_name_H-M   'P 1'
#
loop_
_entity.id
_entity.type
_entity.pdbx_description
1 polymer ?
#
loop_
_entity_poly.entity_id
_entity_poly.type
_entity_poly.pdbx_seq_one_letter_code
_entity_poly.pdbx_strand_id
1 'polypeptide(L)'
;SIDATTRGLSEKGSGLYYNDKVIVKENYSGVVYTAQGDVISINESTGAVEVDAWDTGSTFPSGGYTVKATVFKWQKEYMDLSNVRSDDINATTNISFKILDGNEGRNVWIDDIRRSEYLSNPSATANITSTVNRYIQYMAIVTTSDTNITPYISNVTINYQDGPTMDQVMRHGKWFDSSGQEQSFWWVGN
;
A
#
# COMPACT_ATOMS: atom_id res chain seq x y z
N SER A 1 10.01 12.26 10.75
CA SER A 1 9.99 11.98 9.31
C SER A 1 10.73 10.67 9.06
N ILE A 2 10.32 9.91 8.04
CA ILE A 2 10.95 8.65 7.66
C ILE A 2 11.90 8.95 6.49
N ASP A 3 13.19 8.69 6.69
CA ASP A 3 14.22 8.98 5.71
C ASP A 3 15.06 7.74 5.43
N ALA A 4 14.85 7.17 4.24
CA ALA A 4 15.58 6.01 3.76
C ALA A 4 16.67 6.39 2.73
N THR A 5 16.87 7.68 2.43
CA THR A 5 17.89 8.13 1.47
C THR A 5 19.30 7.82 1.95
N THR A 6 19.50 7.85 3.28
CA THR A 6 20.73 7.39 3.95
C THR A 6 21.05 5.90 3.72
N ARG A 7 20.08 5.12 3.24
CA ARG A 7 20.19 3.71 2.89
C ARG A 7 20.17 3.47 1.38
N GLY A 8 20.32 4.52 0.57
CA GLY A 8 20.47 4.42 -0.89
C GLY A 8 19.16 4.53 -1.68
N LEU A 9 18.03 4.88 -1.05
CA LEU A 9 16.80 5.17 -1.78
C LEU A 9 16.78 6.60 -2.34
N SER A 10 16.05 6.81 -3.43
CA SER A 10 16.03 8.08 -4.17
C SER A 10 15.35 9.22 -3.39
N GLU A 11 14.37 8.91 -2.55
CA GLU A 11 13.53 9.91 -1.88
C GLU A 11 13.19 9.50 -0.43
N LYS A 12 12.76 10.48 0.38
CA LYS A 12 12.31 10.19 1.75
C LYS A 12 10.96 9.48 1.69
N GLY A 13 10.70 8.58 2.63
CA GLY A 13 9.50 7.73 2.59
C GLY A 13 9.46 6.72 1.45
N SER A 14 10.50 6.61 0.60
CA SER A 14 10.57 5.58 -0.45
C SER A 14 10.35 4.18 0.14
N GLY A 15 9.49 3.41 -0.54
CA GLY A 15 9.10 2.06 -0.11
C GLY A 15 7.96 2.02 0.91
N LEU A 16 7.34 3.16 1.25
CA LEU A 16 6.05 3.23 1.93
C LEU A 16 4.98 3.64 0.93
N TYR A 17 3.81 3.01 1.03
CA TYR A 17 2.67 3.27 0.15
C TYR A 17 1.39 3.51 0.95
N TYR A 18 0.38 4.08 0.30
CA TYR A 18 -0.97 4.16 0.87
C TYR A 18 -1.45 2.77 1.31
N ASN A 19 -2.08 2.69 2.48
CA ASN A 19 -2.48 1.46 3.19
C ASN A 19 -1.34 0.55 3.67
N ASP A 20 -0.06 0.93 3.53
CA ASP A 20 0.98 0.23 4.28
C ASP A 20 0.76 0.48 5.78
N LYS A 21 0.92 -0.57 6.60
CA LYS A 21 0.89 -0.43 8.05
C LYS A 21 2.28 -0.08 8.57
N VAL A 22 2.39 1.11 9.17
CA VAL A 22 3.62 1.60 9.80
C VAL A 22 3.58 1.33 11.29
N ILE A 23 4.73 1.02 11.88
CA ILE A 23 4.92 0.85 13.32
C ILE A 23 6.00 1.81 13.79
N VAL A 24 5.72 2.54 14.86
CA VAL A 24 6.66 3.38 15.59
C VAL A 24 6.92 2.74 16.95
N LYS A 25 8.19 2.59 17.31
CA LYS A 25 8.60 2.01 18.58
C LYS A 25 9.72 2.82 19.22
N GLU A 26 9.60 3.09 20.50
CA GLU A 26 10.65 3.75 21.28
C GLU A 26 10.69 3.19 22.70
N ASN A 27 11.89 2.98 23.22
CA ASN A 27 12.08 2.82 24.65
C ASN A 27 12.44 4.18 25.25
N TYR A 28 11.51 4.78 25.97
CA TYR A 28 11.69 6.07 26.62
C TYR A 28 11.67 5.88 28.13
N SER A 29 12.82 6.13 28.77
CA SER A 29 12.99 6.03 30.24
C SER A 29 12.59 4.67 30.82
N GLY A 30 12.87 3.57 30.11
CA GLY A 30 12.60 2.20 30.57
C GLY A 30 11.20 1.67 30.23
N VAL A 31 10.34 2.50 29.63
CA VAL A 31 9.02 2.08 29.14
C VAL A 31 9.06 1.96 27.62
N VAL A 32 8.62 0.82 27.11
CA VAL A 32 8.49 0.59 25.66
C VAL A 32 7.12 1.09 25.20
N TYR A 33 7.13 2.08 24.32
CA TYR A 33 5.96 2.58 23.63
C TYR A 33 5.94 2.02 22.21
N THR A 34 4.76 1.62 21.74
CA THR A 34 4.57 1.13 20.38
C THR A 34 3.22 1.61 19.86
N ALA A 35 3.21 2.18 18.67
CA ALA A 35 2.01 2.62 17.96
C ALA A 35 2.08 2.14 16.52
N GLN A 36 0.95 1.75 15.97
CA GLN A 36 0.85 1.32 14.57
C GLN A 36 -0.44 1.83 13.93
N GLY A 37 -0.40 2.06 12.62
CA GLY A 37 -1.53 2.63 11.89
C GLY A 37 -1.32 2.55 10.38
N ASP A 38 -2.39 2.75 9.64
CA ASP A 38 -2.39 2.65 8.17
C ASP A 38 -2.06 4.02 7.55
N VAL A 39 -1.12 4.01 6.60
CA VAL A 39 -0.63 5.21 5.94
C VAL A 39 -1.64 5.75 4.94
N ILE A 40 -1.95 7.05 5.03
CA ILE A 40 -2.86 7.74 4.11
C ILE A 40 -2.16 8.73 3.18
N SER A 41 -1.00 9.25 3.56
CA SER A 41 -0.21 10.12 2.69
C SER A 41 1.28 10.09 3.05
N ILE A 42 2.14 10.31 2.04
CA ILE A 42 3.58 10.46 2.19
C ILE A 42 3.99 11.74 1.45
N ASN A 43 4.77 12.59 2.11
CA ASN A 43 5.44 13.71 1.48
C ASN A 43 6.90 13.34 1.22
N GLU A 44 7.23 12.98 -0.02
CA GLU A 44 8.56 12.46 -0.42
C GLU A 44 9.69 13.49 -0.26
N SER A 45 9.38 14.79 -0.29
CA SER A 45 10.36 15.86 -0.07
C SER A 45 10.77 15.99 1.40
N THR A 46 9.84 15.74 2.33
CA THR A 46 10.07 15.93 3.78
C THR A 46 10.19 14.62 4.56
N GLY A 47 9.70 13.52 4.01
CA GLY A 47 9.51 12.24 4.70
C GLY A 47 8.39 12.28 5.74
N ALA A 48 7.50 13.28 5.71
CA ALA A 48 6.32 13.29 6.56
C ALA A 48 5.33 12.21 6.09
N VAL A 49 4.80 11.44 7.03
CA VAL A 49 3.84 10.37 6.78
C VAL A 49 2.63 10.61 7.66
N GLU A 50 1.46 10.65 7.04
CA GLU A 50 0.18 10.74 7.74
C GLU A 50 -0.44 9.35 7.85
N VAL A 51 -1.01 9.07 9.02
CA VAL A 51 -1.77 7.84 9.29
C VAL A 51 -3.22 8.20 9.57
N ASP A 52 -4.15 7.36 9.12
CA ASP A 52 -5.60 7.61 9.29
C ASP A 52 -5.98 7.65 10.77
N ALA A 53 -5.60 6.58 11.47
CA ALA A 53 -5.77 6.40 12.88
C ALA A 53 -4.69 5.46 13.42
N TRP A 54 -4.43 5.57 14.72
CA TRP A 54 -3.59 4.61 15.42
C TRP A 54 -4.46 3.44 15.91
N ASP A 55 -3.97 2.22 15.71
CA ASP A 55 -4.66 1.00 16.08
C ASP A 55 -4.88 0.93 17.60
N THR A 56 -5.96 0.24 18.00
CA THR A 56 -6.26 0.00 19.42
C THR A 56 -5.08 -0.68 20.11
N GLY A 57 -4.70 -0.19 21.29
CA GLY A 57 -3.53 -0.67 22.03
C GLY A 57 -2.22 0.07 21.70
N SER A 58 -2.25 1.01 20.75
CA SER A 58 -1.14 1.94 20.55
C SER A 58 -0.88 2.78 21.81
N THR A 59 0.39 2.93 22.16
CA THR A 59 0.85 3.66 23.34
C THR A 59 1.81 4.78 22.93
N PHE A 60 1.84 5.87 23.69
CA PHE A 60 2.59 7.07 23.35
C PHE A 60 3.29 7.64 24.60
N PRO A 61 4.55 8.09 24.51
CA PRO A 61 5.14 8.92 25.55
C PRO A 61 4.32 10.21 25.70
N SER A 62 4.28 10.79 26.91
CA SER A 62 3.49 12.01 27.16
C SER A 62 3.90 13.23 26.31
N GLY A 63 5.15 13.27 25.85
CA GLY A 63 5.68 14.29 24.92
C GLY A 63 5.71 13.84 23.45
N GLY A 64 5.13 12.68 23.13
CA GLY A 64 5.25 12.04 21.83
C GLY A 64 6.58 11.29 21.63
N TYR A 65 6.67 10.63 20.48
CA TYR A 65 7.89 9.94 20.04
C TYR A 65 9.00 10.93 19.70
N THR A 66 10.25 10.56 20.01
CA THR A 66 11.43 11.38 19.70
C THR A 66 12.17 10.90 18.44
N VAL A 67 13.24 11.60 18.06
CA VAL A 67 14.14 11.19 16.96
C VAL A 67 14.85 9.85 17.22
N LYS A 68 14.80 9.31 18.44
CA LYS A 68 15.33 7.99 18.79
C LYS A 68 14.34 6.85 18.52
N ALA A 69 13.10 7.16 18.16
CA ALA A 69 12.12 6.15 17.80
C ALA A 69 12.57 5.40 16.52
N THR A 70 12.34 4.10 16.52
CA THR A 70 12.52 3.25 15.34
C THR A 70 11.20 3.15 14.62
N VAL A 71 11.22 3.30 13.30
CA VAL A 71 10.06 3.16 12.44
C VAL A 71 10.29 2.00 11.48
N PHE A 72 9.32 1.10 11.38
CA PHE A 72 9.32 -0.04 10.48
C PHE A 72 7.93 -0.23 9.88
N LYS A 73 7.81 -1.10 8.87
CA LYS A 73 6.52 -1.40 8.24
C LYS A 73 6.24 -2.90 8.29
N TRP A 74 4.96 -3.25 8.32
CA TRP A 74 4.55 -4.62 8.05
C TRP A 74 4.81 -4.96 6.58
N GLN A 75 5.21 -6.20 6.33
CA GLN A 75 5.36 -6.75 4.99
C GLN A 75 4.49 -7.99 4.87
N LYS A 76 3.77 -8.09 3.75
CA LYS A 76 2.96 -9.25 3.39
C LYS A 76 3.71 -10.05 2.34
N GLU A 77 3.87 -11.34 2.59
CA GLU A 77 4.51 -12.29 1.68
C GLU A 77 3.52 -13.38 1.29
N TYR A 78 3.49 -13.74 0.01
CA TYR A 78 2.67 -14.84 -0.51
C TYR A 78 3.55 -16.06 -0.77
N MET A 79 3.20 -17.19 -0.17
CA MET A 79 3.88 -18.46 -0.39
C MET A 79 3.00 -19.37 -1.23
N ASP A 80 3.51 -19.76 -2.40
CA ASP A 80 2.86 -20.72 -3.27
C ASP A 80 3.15 -22.15 -2.80
N LEU A 81 2.10 -22.90 -2.49
CA LEU A 81 2.18 -24.28 -2.04
C LEU A 81 1.63 -25.27 -3.08
N SER A 82 1.27 -24.81 -4.28
CA SER A 82 0.59 -25.61 -5.30
C SER A 82 1.39 -26.84 -5.78
N ASN A 83 2.72 -26.80 -5.65
CA ASN A 83 3.62 -27.90 -6.04
C ASN A 83 4.11 -28.75 -4.86
N VAL A 84 3.55 -28.54 -3.67
CA VAL A 84 3.78 -29.41 -2.52
C VAL A 84 2.63 -30.40 -2.43
N ARG A 85 2.92 -31.70 -2.27
CA ARG A 85 1.89 -32.72 -2.15
C ARG A 85 1.03 -32.45 -0.92
N SER A 86 -0.29 -32.59 -1.04
CA SER A 86 -1.22 -32.33 0.07
C SER A 86 -0.89 -33.13 1.34
N ASP A 87 -0.39 -34.35 1.20
CA ASP A 87 0.03 -35.18 2.34
C ASP A 87 1.20 -34.55 3.11
N ASP A 88 2.17 -33.95 2.40
CA ASP A 88 3.33 -33.29 3.02
C ASP A 88 2.92 -31.96 3.67
N ILE A 89 2.00 -31.22 3.05
CA ILE A 89 1.42 -30.00 3.64
C ILE A 89 0.72 -30.34 4.95
N ASN A 90 -0.14 -31.37 4.92
CA ASN A 90 -0.92 -31.79 6.09
C ASN A 90 -0.05 -32.41 7.20
N ALA A 91 1.09 -32.99 6.86
CA ALA A 91 2.06 -33.53 7.81
C ALA A 91 3.00 -32.47 8.41
N THR A 92 3.03 -31.24 7.87
CA THR A 92 3.91 -30.18 8.33
C THR A 92 3.43 -29.63 9.69
N THR A 93 4.27 -29.75 10.71
CA THR A 93 3.96 -29.27 12.08
C THR A 93 4.70 -28.00 12.47
N ASN A 94 5.80 -27.67 11.78
CA ASN A 94 6.74 -26.64 12.20
C ASN A 94 7.02 -25.64 11.07
N ILE A 95 7.06 -24.36 11.40
CA ILE A 95 7.63 -23.30 10.55
C ILE A 95 8.95 -22.87 11.19
N SER A 96 10.02 -22.82 10.41
CA SER A 96 11.36 -22.45 10.90
C SER A 96 11.88 -21.22 10.17
N PHE A 97 12.37 -20.24 10.93
CA PHE A 97 12.98 -19.03 10.40
C PHE A 97 14.49 -19.09 10.64
N LYS A 98 15.29 -18.94 9.57
CA LYS A 98 16.75 -18.89 9.67
C LYS A 98 17.24 -17.51 9.26
N ILE A 99 17.74 -16.75 10.22
CA ILE A 99 18.35 -15.44 10.00
C ILE A 99 19.86 -15.66 9.85
N LEU A 100 20.42 -15.28 8.69
CA LEU A 100 21.80 -15.62 8.32
C LEU A 100 22.82 -14.49 8.54
N ASP A 101 22.38 -13.30 8.98
CA ASP A 101 23.19 -12.08 8.96
C ASP A 101 24.10 -11.88 10.18
N GLY A 102 24.24 -12.87 11.05
CA GLY A 102 25.17 -12.86 12.19
C GLY A 102 24.79 -11.91 13.34
N ASN A 103 23.71 -11.14 13.20
CA ASN A 103 23.16 -10.31 14.27
C ASN A 103 22.11 -11.12 15.06
N GLU A 104 22.58 -11.87 16.03
CA GLU A 104 21.75 -12.73 16.88
C GLU A 104 20.87 -11.90 17.83
N GLY A 105 19.64 -12.36 18.07
CA GLY A 105 18.65 -11.70 18.93
C GLY A 105 17.72 -10.74 18.19
N ARG A 106 16.76 -11.29 17.43
CA ARG A 106 15.67 -10.51 16.82
C ARG A 106 14.32 -11.06 17.25
N ASN A 107 13.39 -10.15 17.51
CA ASN A 107 11.99 -10.50 17.61
C ASN A 107 11.43 -10.63 16.21
N VAL A 108 10.76 -11.75 15.93
CA VAL A 108 9.99 -11.97 14.71
C VAL A 108 8.52 -11.86 15.10
N TRP A 109 7.82 -10.91 14.50
CA TRP A 109 6.38 -10.78 14.65
C TRP A 109 5.72 -11.30 13.39
N ILE A 110 4.72 -12.15 13.58
CA ILE A 110 3.91 -12.71 12.51
C ILE A 110 2.47 -12.34 12.82
N ASP A 111 1.78 -11.81 11.84
CA ASP A 111 0.37 -11.50 11.90
C ASP A 111 -0.32 -12.03 10.63
N ASP A 112 -1.64 -12.19 10.70
CA ASP A 112 -2.50 -12.50 9.56
C ASP A 112 -2.08 -13.76 8.76
N ILE A 113 -1.65 -14.83 9.45
CA ILE A 113 -1.44 -16.14 8.79
C ILE A 113 -2.80 -16.67 8.34
N ARG A 114 -3.10 -16.51 7.06
CA ARG A 114 -4.35 -16.98 6.47
C ARG A 114 -4.06 -17.63 5.13
N ARG A 115 -4.90 -18.60 4.78
CA ARG A 115 -4.94 -19.13 3.41
C ARG A 115 -5.42 -18.02 2.50
N SER A 116 -4.62 -17.64 1.50
CA SER A 116 -5.11 -16.81 0.41
C SER A 116 -5.94 -17.67 -0.53
N GLU A 117 -7.11 -17.19 -0.91
CA GLU A 117 -7.85 -17.76 -2.03
C GLU A 117 -7.20 -17.28 -3.33
N TYR A 118 -6.97 -18.21 -4.26
CA TYR A 118 -6.57 -17.82 -5.60
C TYR A 118 -7.77 -17.12 -6.24
N LEU A 119 -7.62 -15.86 -6.65
CA LEU A 119 -8.66 -15.17 -7.41
C LEU A 119 -8.77 -15.79 -8.81
N SER A 120 -9.53 -16.88 -8.92
CA SER A 120 -9.92 -17.46 -10.21
C SER A 120 -11.04 -16.67 -10.88
N ASN A 121 -11.73 -15.81 -10.11
CA ASN A 121 -12.78 -14.92 -10.60
C ASN A 121 -12.31 -13.46 -10.48
N PRO A 122 -12.03 -12.77 -11.60
CA PRO A 122 -11.62 -11.36 -11.58
C PRO A 122 -12.69 -10.40 -11.04
N SER A 123 -13.93 -10.87 -10.83
CA SER A 123 -15.04 -10.11 -10.24
C SER A 123 -15.29 -10.42 -8.76
N ALA A 124 -14.57 -11.37 -8.16
CA ALA A 124 -14.74 -11.75 -6.75
C ALA A 124 -13.88 -10.88 -5.83
N THR A 125 -14.36 -9.67 -5.54
CA THR A 125 -14.11 -8.88 -4.31
C THR A 125 -12.72 -8.87 -3.66
N ALA A 126 -11.62 -8.95 -4.42
CA ALA A 126 -10.33 -8.39 -4.00
C ALA A 126 -10.10 -7.08 -4.73
N ASN A 127 -11.05 -6.15 -4.56
CA ASN A 127 -10.87 -4.81 -5.06
C ASN A 127 -9.79 -4.16 -4.22
N ILE A 128 -8.67 -3.79 -4.85
CA ILE A 128 -7.86 -2.70 -4.33
C ILE A 128 -8.77 -1.49 -4.37
N THR A 129 -9.17 -0.99 -3.21
CA THR A 129 -9.90 0.27 -3.13
C THR A 129 -8.98 1.34 -3.72
N SER A 130 -9.25 1.76 -4.95
CA SER A 130 -8.51 2.85 -5.59
C SER A 130 -8.64 4.08 -4.71
N THR A 131 -7.51 4.71 -4.37
CA THR A 131 -7.57 6.04 -3.76
C THR A 131 -8.15 7.04 -4.77
N VAL A 132 -8.55 8.21 -4.28
CA VAL A 132 -8.97 9.33 -5.13
C VAL A 132 -7.74 9.96 -5.81
N ASN A 133 -7.04 9.18 -6.63
CA ASN A 133 -5.87 9.59 -7.40
C ASN A 133 -6.13 9.40 -8.90
N ARG A 134 -5.45 10.18 -9.74
CA ARG A 134 -5.60 10.16 -11.21
C ARG A 134 -4.96 8.94 -11.89
N TYR A 135 -4.66 7.89 -11.14
CA TYR A 135 -3.88 6.74 -11.60
C TYR A 135 -4.58 5.44 -11.20
N ILE A 136 -4.47 4.42 -12.06
CA ILE A 136 -4.95 3.08 -11.76
C ILE A 136 -3.96 2.40 -10.82
N GLN A 137 -4.49 1.77 -9.77
CA GLN A 137 -3.74 0.87 -8.91
C GLN A 137 -4.09 -0.58 -9.25
N TYR A 138 -3.07 -1.42 -9.45
CA TYR A 138 -3.21 -2.85 -9.69
C TYR A 138 -2.18 -3.62 -8.86
N MET A 139 -2.52 -4.83 -8.44
CA MET A 139 -1.62 -5.78 -7.79
C MET A 139 -1.66 -7.07 -8.58
N ALA A 140 -0.49 -7.52 -9.05
CA ALA A 140 -0.32 -8.81 -9.68
C ALA A 140 0.57 -9.67 -8.79
N ILE A 141 0.02 -10.79 -8.32
CA ILE A 141 0.78 -11.82 -7.62
C ILE A 141 1.06 -12.91 -8.64
N VAL A 142 2.32 -13.06 -9.03
CA VAL A 142 2.71 -14.06 -10.02
C VAL A 142 3.73 -15.00 -9.41
N THR A 143 3.35 -16.26 -9.28
CA THR A 143 4.19 -17.33 -8.75
C THR A 143 4.21 -18.47 -9.75
N THR A 144 5.31 -19.22 -9.78
CA THR A 144 5.43 -20.46 -10.53
C THR A 144 6.27 -21.42 -9.73
N SER A 145 5.92 -22.69 -9.79
CA SER A 145 6.71 -23.78 -9.24
C SER A 145 7.57 -24.48 -10.29
N ASP A 146 7.42 -24.13 -11.58
CA ASP A 146 8.23 -24.64 -12.67
C ASP A 146 9.52 -23.85 -12.80
N THR A 147 10.66 -24.52 -12.69
CA THR A 147 12.00 -23.91 -12.78
C THR A 147 12.38 -23.47 -14.19
N ASN A 148 11.63 -23.89 -15.21
CA ASN A 148 11.88 -23.56 -16.61
C ASN A 148 11.09 -22.33 -17.09
N ILE A 149 10.16 -21.84 -16.26
CA ILE A 149 9.26 -20.75 -16.62
C ILE A 149 9.51 -19.60 -15.67
N THR A 150 9.78 -18.42 -16.22
CA THR A 150 9.72 -17.16 -15.46
C THR A 150 8.34 -16.56 -15.69
N PRO A 151 7.56 -16.26 -14.64
CA PRO A 151 6.29 -15.58 -14.84
C PRO A 151 6.53 -14.19 -15.40
N TYR A 152 5.81 -13.82 -16.45
CA TYR A 152 5.88 -12.48 -17.04
C TYR A 152 4.48 -11.97 -17.35
N ILE A 153 4.29 -10.66 -17.15
CA ILE A 153 3.10 -9.96 -17.60
C ILE A 153 3.46 -9.34 -18.95
N SER A 154 2.84 -9.82 -20.02
CA SER A 154 3.15 -9.38 -21.39
C SER A 154 2.33 -8.17 -21.83
N ASN A 155 1.05 -8.11 -21.47
CA ASN A 155 0.15 -7.03 -21.81
C ASN A 155 -0.89 -6.84 -20.70
N VAL A 156 -1.17 -5.58 -20.37
CA VAL A 156 -2.25 -5.17 -19.47
C VAL A 156 -3.14 -4.22 -20.25
N THR A 157 -4.38 -4.63 -20.53
CA THR A 157 -5.38 -3.76 -21.17
C THR A 157 -6.31 -3.22 -20.09
N ILE A 158 -6.46 -1.89 -20.06
CA ILE A 158 -7.29 -1.22 -19.07
C ILE A 158 -8.33 -0.38 -19.79
N ASN A 159 -9.60 -0.72 -19.55
CA ASN A 159 -10.74 -0.06 -20.16
C ASN A 159 -11.42 0.81 -19.10
N TYR A 160 -11.62 2.09 -19.42
CA TYR A 160 -12.42 3.00 -18.61
C TYR A 160 -13.79 3.17 -19.25
N GLN A 161 -14.85 3.06 -18.46
CA GLN A 161 -16.23 3.22 -18.92
C GLN A 161 -16.77 4.63 -18.64
N ASP A 162 -16.24 5.30 -17.61
CA ASP A 162 -16.71 6.62 -17.16
C ASP A 162 -15.61 7.68 -17.27
N GLY A 163 -15.82 8.67 -18.13
CA GLY A 163 -15.05 9.92 -18.21
C GLY A 163 -15.96 11.12 -17.95
N PRO A 164 -15.42 12.33 -17.79
CA PRO A 164 -16.26 13.52 -17.66
C PRO A 164 -17.19 13.60 -18.87
N THR A 165 -18.48 13.76 -18.61
CA THR A 165 -19.48 14.00 -19.65
C THR A 165 -19.09 15.24 -20.46
N MET A 166 -19.52 15.31 -21.72
CA MET A 166 -19.24 16.49 -22.56
C MET A 166 -19.70 17.78 -21.86
N ASP A 167 -20.79 17.74 -21.10
CA ASP A 167 -21.27 18.86 -20.28
C ASP A 167 -20.27 19.30 -19.18
N GLN A 168 -19.54 18.36 -18.57
CA GLN A 168 -18.49 18.65 -17.58
C GLN A 168 -17.23 19.25 -18.23
N VAL A 169 -16.91 18.85 -19.46
CA VAL A 169 -15.79 19.40 -20.26
C VAL A 169 -16.14 20.78 -20.81
N MET A 170 -17.38 21.00 -21.24
CA MET A 170 -17.79 22.28 -21.83
C MET A 170 -17.84 23.42 -20.79
N ARG A 171 -17.89 23.08 -19.49
CA ARG A 171 -17.91 24.02 -18.36
C ARG A 171 -16.64 24.86 -18.18
N HIS A 172 -15.58 24.61 -18.93
CA HIS A 172 -14.32 25.38 -18.87
C HIS A 172 -14.02 26.22 -20.12
N GLY A 173 -15.01 26.51 -20.98
CA GLY A 173 -14.73 27.38 -22.12
C GLY A 173 -15.89 27.93 -22.94
N LYS A 174 -17.12 27.39 -22.84
CA LYS A 174 -18.30 27.90 -23.56
C LYS A 174 -19.58 27.56 -22.79
N TRP A 175 -20.43 28.56 -22.54
CA TRP A 175 -21.74 28.34 -21.90
C TRP A 175 -22.76 27.96 -22.98
N PHE A 176 -23.61 26.95 -22.74
CA PHE A 176 -24.70 26.55 -23.63
C PHE A 176 -26.03 26.58 -22.86
N ASP A 177 -27.13 26.92 -23.53
CA ASP A 177 -28.47 26.82 -22.93
C ASP A 177 -29.03 25.38 -22.97
N SER A 178 -30.20 25.16 -22.36
CA SER A 178 -30.87 23.86 -22.33
C SER A 178 -31.30 23.32 -23.70
N SER A 179 -31.11 24.08 -24.77
CA SER A 179 -31.37 23.70 -26.16
C SER A 179 -30.07 23.46 -26.95
N GLY A 180 -28.91 23.51 -26.30
CA GLY A 180 -27.59 23.25 -26.90
C GLY A 180 -27.04 24.38 -27.77
N GLN A 181 -27.57 25.60 -27.67
CA GLN A 181 -27.04 26.77 -28.39
C GLN A 181 -25.92 27.44 -27.59
N GLU A 182 -24.83 27.83 -28.27
CA GLU A 182 -23.69 28.53 -27.65
C GLU A 182 -24.12 29.93 -27.20
N GLN A 183 -23.83 30.26 -25.95
CA GLN A 183 -24.18 31.51 -25.32
C GLN A 183 -22.91 32.31 -24.99
N SER A 184 -22.99 33.62 -25.24
CA SER A 184 -21.93 34.55 -24.85
C SER A 184 -21.77 34.58 -23.33
N PHE A 185 -20.52 34.73 -22.87
CA PHE A 185 -20.25 34.87 -21.44
C PHE A 185 -20.80 36.21 -20.90
N TRP A 186 -21.37 36.17 -19.69
CA TRP A 186 -22.03 37.33 -19.05
C TRP A 186 -21.10 38.51 -18.74
N TRP A 187 -19.78 38.37 -18.92
CA TRP A 187 -18.78 39.43 -18.78
C TRP A 187 -18.25 39.99 -20.11
N VAL A 188 -18.68 39.45 -21.25
CA VAL A 188 -18.43 40.08 -22.56
C VAL A 188 -19.57 41.08 -22.77
N GLY A 189 -19.30 42.35 -22.53
CA GLY A 189 -20.28 43.43 -22.63
C GLY A 189 -20.94 43.52 -24.02
N ASN A 190 -22.18 44.04 -24.04
CA ASN A 190 -22.91 44.41 -25.26
C ASN A 190 -22.12 45.38 -26.14
#